data_AF-A0A954PSZ1-F1
#
_entry.id   AF-A0A954PSZ1-F1
#
_cell.length_a   1.000
_cell.length_b   1.000
_cell.length_c   1.000
_cell.angle_alpha   90.00
_cell.angle_beta   90.00
_cell.angle_gamma   90.00
#
_symmetry.space_group_name_H-M   'P 1'
#
loop_
_entity.id
_entity.type
_entity.pdbx_description
1 polymer ?
#
loop_
_entity_poly.entity_id
_entity_poly.type
_entity_poly.pdbx_seq_one_letter_code
_entity_poly.pdbx_strand_id
1 'polypeptide(L)' 'MKYLVWGLVLLLVVLHQDIWNWGNDHLMFGFMPVTLAYHAGLSIAASIVWFMATKFAWPLDMDDESDAVSQAGEAEGAKS' A
#
# COMPACT_ATOMS: atom_id res chain seq x y z
N MET A 1 5.50 -12.25 5.08
CA MET A 1 4.56 -11.11 5.01
C MET A 1 4.69 -10.26 3.74
N LYS A 2 5.90 -9.97 3.25
CA LYS A 2 6.12 -9.19 2.00
C LYS A 2 5.34 -9.69 0.76
N TYR A 3 5.22 -11.01 0.60
CA TYR A 3 4.49 -11.62 -0.52
C TYR A 3 2.96 -11.44 -0.45
N LEU A 4 2.41 -11.27 0.76
CA LEU A 4 0.97 -11.02 0.91
C LEU A 4 0.59 -9.64 0.40
N VAL A 5 1.41 -8.62 0.68
CA VAL A 5 1.18 -7.26 0.15
C VAL A 5 1.25 -7.26 -1.38
N TRP A 6 2.27 -7.92 -1.95
CA TRP A 6 2.41 -8.04 -3.40
C TRP A 6 1.26 -8.82 -4.05
N GLY A 7 0.79 -9.91 -3.44
CA GLY A 7 -0.37 -10.65 -3.91
C GLY A 7 -1.66 -9.82 -3.84
N LEU A 8 -1.82 -9.01 -2.79
CA LEU A 8 -2.98 -8.14 -2.62
C LEU A 8 -2.98 -6.98 -3.63
N VAL A 9 -1.81 -6.39 -3.93
CA VAL A 9 -1.63 -5.39 -4.99
C VAL A 9 -1.98 -5.98 -6.35
N LEU A 10 -1.47 -7.18 -6.67
CA LEU A 10 -1.74 -7.84 -7.94
C LEU A 10 -3.22 -8.18 -8.11
N LEU A 11 -3.86 -8.67 -7.04
CA LEU A 11 -5.30 -8.91 -7.01
C LEU A 11 -6.09 -7.62 -7.22
N LEU A 12 -5.65 -6.51 -6.60
CA LEU A 12 -6.28 -5.20 -6.78
C LEU A 12 -6.19 -4.72 -8.22
N VAL A 13 -5.03 -4.87 -8.88
CA VAL A 13 -4.83 -4.51 -10.30
C VAL A 13 -5.77 -5.31 -11.21
N VAL A 14 -5.91 -6.62 -10.96
CA VAL A 14 -6.83 -7.46 -11.74
C VAL A 14 -8.29 -7.04 -11.52
N LEU A 15 -8.71 -6.80 -10.27
CA LEU A 15 -10.06 -6.30 -9.98
C LEU A 15 -10.29 -4.90 -10.58
N HIS A 16 -9.24 -4.07 -10.68
CA HIS A 16 -9.32 -2.71 -11.23
C HIS A 16 -9.55 -2.69 -12.74
N GLN A 17 -9.20 -3.76 -13.46
CA GLN A 17 -9.42 -3.83 -14.90
C GLN A 17 -10.92 -3.80 -15.26
N ASP A 18 -11.82 -4.12 -14.33
CA ASP A 18 -13.28 -4.02 -14.43
C ASP A 18 -13.90 -4.53 -15.75
N ILE A 19 -13.25 -5.50 -16.40
CA ILE A 19 -13.65 -6.03 -17.71
C ILE A 19 -14.92 -6.89 -17.57
N TRP A 20 -15.12 -7.48 -16.39
CA TRP A 20 -16.21 -8.42 -16.12
C TRP A 20 -17.53 -7.73 -15.77
N ASN A 21 -17.48 -6.53 -15.20
CA ASN A 21 -18.67 -5.81 -14.74
C ASN A 21 -19.23 -4.83 -15.79
N TRP A 22 -18.61 -4.80 -16.97
CA TRP A 22 -18.81 -3.78 -18.01
C TRP A 22 -20.20 -3.76 -18.68
N GLY A 23 -21.14 -4.60 -18.24
CA GLY A 23 -22.52 -4.62 -18.72
C GLY A 23 -23.57 -4.86 -17.63
N ASN A 24 -23.20 -4.77 -16.35
CA ASN A 24 -24.16 -4.92 -15.25
C ASN A 24 -24.81 -3.59 -14.90
N ASP A 25 -25.93 -3.29 -15.54
CA ASP A 25 -26.82 -2.16 -15.20
C ASP A 25 -27.68 -2.45 -13.95
N HIS A 26 -27.30 -3.42 -13.14
CA HIS A 26 -28.03 -3.73 -11.92
C HIS A 26 -27.96 -2.53 -10.98
N LEU A 27 -29.12 -1.94 -10.70
CA LEU A 27 -29.27 -0.83 -9.78
C LEU A 27 -29.26 -1.37 -8.36
N MET A 28 -28.17 -1.14 -7.63
CA MET A 28 -28.15 -1.37 -6.19
C MET A 28 -28.73 -0.14 -5.49
N PHE A 29 -29.58 -0.38 -4.49
CA PHE A 29 -30.34 0.66 -3.78
C PHE A 29 -31.33 1.47 -4.65
N GLY A 30 -31.62 1.05 -5.89
CA GLY A 30 -32.56 1.74 -6.79
C GLY A 30 -32.07 3.08 -7.37
N PHE A 31 -30.83 3.48 -7.08
CA PHE A 31 -30.25 4.76 -7.49
C PHE A 31 -28.81 4.64 -8.00
N MET A 32 -28.04 3.66 -7.51
CA MET A 32 -26.60 3.58 -7.80
C MET A 32 -26.28 2.36 -8.68
N PRO A 33 -25.56 2.54 -9.81
CA PRO A 33 -25.11 1.42 -10.66
C PRO A 33 -24.09 0.55 -9.92
N VAL A 34 -24.24 -0.78 -9.91
CA VAL A 34 -23.32 -1.74 -9.23
C VAL A 34 -21.85 -1.47 -9.52
N THR A 35 -21.55 -1.07 -10.75
CA THR A 35 -20.24 -0.58 -11.18
C THR A 35 -19.68 0.54 -10.28
N LEU A 36 -20.48 1.52 -9.88
CA LEU A 36 -20.00 2.66 -9.09
C LEU A 36 -19.62 2.28 -7.66
N ALA A 37 -20.43 1.51 -6.93
CA ALA A 37 -20.01 1.06 -5.58
C ALA A 37 -18.89 0.04 -5.65
N TYR A 38 -18.79 -0.75 -6.71
CA TYR A 38 -17.64 -1.61 -6.92
C TYR A 38 -16.34 -0.79 -7.01
N HIS A 39 -16.34 0.31 -7.78
CA HIS A 39 -15.20 1.24 -7.85
C HIS A 39 -14.93 1.94 -6.51
N ALA A 40 -15.97 2.30 -5.75
CA ALA A 40 -15.82 2.85 -4.41
C ALA A 40 -15.15 1.85 -3.45
N GLY A 41 -15.58 0.59 -3.48
CA GLY A 41 -14.97 -0.51 -2.74
C GLY A 41 -13.52 -0.75 -3.15
N LEU A 42 -13.21 -0.70 -4.44
CA LEU A 42 -11.84 -0.79 -4.95
C LEU A 42 -10.94 0.33 -4.44
N SER A 43 -11.46 1.55 -4.35
CA SER A 43 -10.71 2.71 -3.83
C SER A 43 -10.39 2.55 -2.33
N ILE A 44 -11.34 2.03 -1.55
CA ILE A 44 -11.13 1.71 -0.13
C ILE A 44 -10.09 0.59 0.01
N ALA A 45 -10.22 -0.48 -0.78
CA ALA A 45 -9.27 -1.57 -0.79
C ALA A 45 -7.86 -1.06 -1.13
N ALA A 46 -7.71 -0.20 -2.15
CA ALA A 46 -6.42 0.40 -2.52
C ALA A 46 -5.77 1.14 -1.34
N SER A 47 -6.58 1.91 -0.59
CA SER A 47 -6.12 2.66 0.59
C SER A 47 -5.61 1.74 1.70
N ILE A 48 -6.31 0.61 1.94
CA ILE A 48 -5.89 -0.41 2.92
C ILE A 48 -4.60 -1.09 2.49
N VAL A 49 -4.48 -1.46 1.21
CA VAL A 49 -3.25 -2.06 0.67
C VAL A 49 -2.08 -1.11 0.83
N TRP A 50 -2.28 0.18 0.51
CA TRP A 50 -1.25 1.20 0.68
C TRP A 50 -0.85 1.39 2.15
N PHE A 51 -1.81 1.39 3.07
CA PHE A 51 -1.54 1.46 4.51
C PHE A 51 -0.76 0.22 5.02
N MET A 52 -1.09 -0.97 4.54
CA MET A 52 -0.27 -2.16 4.84
C MET A 52 1.12 -2.02 4.22
N ALA A 53 1.22 -1.56 2.98
CA ALA A 53 2.49 -1.36 2.29
C ALA A 53 3.40 -0.40 3.04
N THR A 54 2.88 0.73 3.56
CA THR A 54 3.69 1.66 4.37
C THR A 54 4.19 1.01 5.66
N LYS A 55 3.36 0.22 6.37
CA LYS A 55 3.81 -0.51 7.57
C LYS A 55 4.86 -1.59 7.29
N PHE A 56 4.83 -2.23 6.12
CA PHE A 56 5.74 -3.34 5.80
C PHE A 56 7.00 -2.91 5.03
N ALA A 57 6.91 -1.89 4.18
CA ALA A 57 8.02 -1.36 3.39
C ALA A 57 8.81 -0.28 4.16
N TRP A 58 8.19 0.35 5.16
CA TRP A 58 8.82 1.34 6.03
C TRP A 58 8.73 0.93 7.52
N PRO A 59 9.34 -0.20 7.93
CA PRO A 59 9.49 -0.50 9.35
C PRO A 59 10.35 0.60 9.99
N LEU A 60 9.81 1.25 11.01
CA LEU A 60 10.48 2.28 11.82
C LEU A 60 11.60 1.73 12.72
N ASP A 61 12.10 0.52 12.45
CA ASP A 61 13.31 -0.04 13.09
C ASP A 61 14.57 0.38 12.32
N MET A 62 14.64 1.66 11.90
CA MET A 62 15.85 2.24 11.31
C MET A 62 16.73 2.95 12.36
N ASP A 63 16.53 2.65 13.65
CA ASP A 63 17.30 3.25 14.74
C ASP A 63 18.60 2.50 15.07
N ASP A 64 18.99 1.46 14.31
CA ASP A 64 20.29 0.78 14.52
C ASP A 64 21.40 1.21 13.53
N GLU A 65 21.08 1.89 12.42
CA GLU A 65 22.10 2.29 11.43
C GLU A 65 22.57 3.75 11.57
N SER A 66 21.86 4.59 12.35
CA SER A 66 22.28 5.97 12.62
C SER A 66 23.42 6.08 13.65
N ASP A 67 23.60 5.09 14.52
CA ASP A 67 24.64 5.11 15.56
C ASP A 67 26.05 4.79 15.02
N ALA A 68 26.16 4.15 13.85
CA ALA A 68 27.45 3.85 13.22
C ALA A 68 28.06 5.07 12.51
N VAL A 69 27.22 5.96 11.95
CA VAL A 69 27.68 7.15 11.23
C VAL A 69 28.07 8.28 12.19
N SER A 70 27.40 8.39 13.35
CA SER A 70 27.72 9.43 14.34
C SER A 70 29.02 9.14 15.11
N GLN A 71 29.34 7.87 15.40
CA GLN A 71 30.58 7.50 16.12
C GLN A 71 31.84 7.58 15.25
N ALA A 72 31.73 7.40 13.93
CA ALA A 72 32.87 7.55 13.02
C ALA A 72 33.32 9.02 12.90
N GLY A 73 32.39 9.98 12.95
CA GLY A 73 32.69 11.41 12.89
C GLY A 73 33.37 11.94 14.17
N GLU A 74 33.02 11.39 15.34
CA GLU A 74 33.59 11.82 16.63
C GLU A 74 35.01 11.27 16.86
N ALA A 75 35.32 10.09 16.32
CA ALA A 75 36.65 9.48 16.41
C ALA A 75 37.71 10.13 15.50
N GLU A 76 37.32 10.76 14.39
CA GLU A 76 38.22 11.54 13.54
C GLU A 76 38.42 12.98 14.05
N GLY A 77 37.40 13.60 14.65
CA GLY A 77 37.51 14.94 15.24
C GLY A 77 38.36 15.01 16.50
N ALA A 78 38.48 13.93 17.27
CA ALA A 78 39.28 13.87 18.50
C ALA A 78 40.78 13.62 18.27
N LYS A 79 41.22 13.39 17.02
CA LYS A 79 42.62 13.15 16.65
C LYS A 79 43.32 14.33 15.97
N SER A 80 42.64 15.46 15.78
CA SER A 80 43.20 16.69 15.18
C SER A 80 43.56 17.75 16.22
#